data_AF-A0A486DNL3-F1
#
_entry.id   AF-A0A486DNL3-F1
#
_cell.length_a   1.000
_cell.length_b   1.000
_cell.length_c   1.000
_cell.angle_alpha   90.00
_cell.angle_beta   90.00
_cell.angle_gamma   90.00
#
_symmetry.space_group_name_H-M   'P 1'
#
loop_
_entity.id
_entity.type
_entity.pdbx_description
1 polymer ?
#
loop_
_entity_poly.entity_id
_entity_poly.type
_entity_poly.pdbx_seq_one_letter_code
_entity_poly.pdbx_strand_id
1 'polypeptide(L)' 'MLLMNEPQNHKIQKMQDDFKNLSVEEKQFIAKCLDVSSTDEVDALITKMVAPQKISMQDRINQRINK' A
#
# COMPACT_ATOMS: atom_id res chain seq x y z
N MET A 1 -13.29 22.25 -8.73
CA MET A 1 -13.42 22.05 -7.26
C MET A 1 -14.76 21.36 -7.03
N LEU A 2 -14.92 20.27 -6.28
CA LEU A 2 -14.11 19.63 -5.24
C LEU A 2 -14.52 18.14 -5.25
N LEU A 3 -13.62 17.22 -5.64
CA LEU A 3 -13.85 15.78 -5.53
C LEU A 3 -13.16 15.20 -4.28
N MET A 4 -12.97 16.02 -3.25
CA MET A 4 -12.08 15.70 -2.11
C MET A 4 -12.79 15.13 -0.89
N ASN A 5 -14.13 15.06 -0.87
CA ASN A 5 -14.87 14.82 0.38
C ASN A 5 -15.76 13.57 0.37
N GLU A 6 -15.46 12.55 -0.44
CA GLU A 6 -16.14 11.27 -0.25
C GLU A 6 -15.53 10.53 0.96
N PRO A 7 -16.33 10.07 1.94
CA PRO A 7 -15.84 9.40 3.15
C PRO A 7 -15.02 8.14 2.87
N GLN A 8 -15.15 7.57 1.67
CA GLN A 8 -14.33 6.46 1.19
C GLN A 8 -12.88 6.90 0.91
N ASN A 9 -12.68 8.10 0.33
CA ASN A 9 -11.36 8.67 0.08
C ASN A 9 -10.63 9.00 1.39
N HIS A 10 -11.36 9.49 2.41
CA HIS A 10 -10.78 9.74 3.74
C HIS A 10 -10.30 8.47 4.44
N LYS A 11 -11.00 7.34 4.28
CA LYS A 11 -10.55 6.06 4.86
C LYS A 11 -9.28 5.56 4.18
N ILE A 12 -9.23 5.63 2.84
CA ILE A 12 -8.05 5.21 2.07
C ILE A 12 -6.86 6.12 2.39
N GLN A 13 -7.04 7.44 2.39
CA GLN A 13 -5.98 8.38 2.77
C GLN A 13 -5.48 8.13 4.19
N LYS A 14 -6.37 7.95 5.17
CA LYS A 14 -5.99 7.66 6.55
C LYS A 14 -5.15 6.39 6.65
N MET A 15 -5.56 5.30 6.00
CA MET A 15 -4.78 4.07 5.97
C MET A 15 -3.40 4.29 5.32
N GLN A 16 -3.32 5.05 4.23
CA GLN A 16 -2.06 5.38 3.58
C GLN A 16 -1.13 6.21 4.48
N ASP A 17 -1.69 7.15 5.23
CA ASP A 17 -0.94 7.97 6.17
C ASP A 17 -0.45 7.15 7.36
N ASP A 18 -1.26 6.22 7.87
CA ASP A 18 -0.87 5.27 8.92
C ASP A 18 0.31 4.38 8.46
N PHE A 19 0.29 3.91 7.20
CA PHE A 19 1.42 3.14 6.64
C PHE A 19 2.68 3.98 6.39
N LYS A 20 2.55 5.27 6.04
CA LYS A 20 3.71 6.16 5.87
C LYS A 20 4.36 6.55 7.20
N ASN A 21 3.57 6.58 8.28
CA ASN A 21 4.00 6.98 9.61
C ASN A 21 4.45 5.80 10.50
N LEU A 22 4.68 4.61 9.92
CA LEU A 22 5.28 3.48 10.63
C LEU A 22 6.60 3.90 11.28
N SER A 23 6.74 3.58 12.56
CA SER A 23 7.98 3.80 13.32
C SER A 23 9.11 2.91 12.80
N VAL A 24 10.35 3.28 13.14
CA VAL A 24 11.54 2.50 12.77
C VAL A 24 11.48 1.08 13.34
N GLU A 25 10.95 0.92 14.54
CA GLU A 25 10.81 -0.38 15.22
C GLU A 25 9.80 -1.28 14.50
N GLU A 26 8.67 -0.72 14.07
CA GLU A 26 7.66 -1.47 13.29
C GLU A 26 8.22 -1.85 11.91
N LYS A 27 8.96 -0.97 11.26
CA LYS A 27 9.64 -1.29 9.99
C LYS A 27 10.69 -2.39 10.15
N GLN A 28 11.46 -2.37 11.24
CA GLN A 28 12.42 -3.44 11.54
C GLN A 28 11.73 -4.77 11.84
N PHE A 29 10.61 -4.75 12.56
CA PHE A 29 9.81 -5.94 12.81
C PHE A 29 9.28 -6.52 11.49
N ILE A 30 8.69 -5.68 10.64
CA ILE A 30 8.21 -6.08 9.31
C ILE A 30 9.37 -6.62 8.45
N ALA A 31 10.55 -6.00 8.53
CA ALA A 31 11.72 -6.45 7.78
C ALA A 31 12.13 -7.89 8.16
N LYS A 32 12.11 -8.21 9.47
CA LYS A 32 12.36 -9.57 9.97
C LYS A 32 11.27 -10.56 9.55
N CYS A 33 10.00 -10.15 9.58
CA CYS A 33 8.89 -11.03 9.20
C CYS A 33 8.85 -11.35 7.71
N LEU A 34 9.26 -10.39 6.87
CA LEU A 34 9.29 -10.54 5.41
C LEU A 34 10.64 -11.03 4.88
N ASP A 35 11.62 -11.26 5.76
CA ASP A 35 12.99 -11.68 5.44
C ASP A 35 13.66 -10.76 4.40
N VAL A 36 13.47 -9.45 4.57
CA VAL A 36 14.04 -8.40 3.72
C VAL A 36 15.26 -7.76 4.38
N SER A 37 16.20 -7.31 3.57
CA SER A 37 17.56 -6.97 4.04
C SER A 37 17.63 -5.63 4.77
N SER A 38 16.66 -4.74 4.56
CA SER A 38 16.63 -3.42 5.19
C SER A 38 15.22 -2.85 5.37
N THR A 39 15.10 -1.83 6.21
CA THR A 39 13.87 -1.04 6.35
C THR A 39 13.53 -0.25 5.09
N ASP A 40 14.51 0.04 4.23
CA ASP A 40 14.28 0.73 2.96
C ASP A 40 13.52 -0.15 1.96
N GLU A 41 13.76 -1.47 2.00
CA GLU A 41 12.99 -2.44 1.21
C GLU A 41 11.53 -2.50 1.68
N VAL A 42 11.31 -2.37 2.99
CA VAL A 42 9.96 -2.25 3.57
C VAL A 42 9.26 -0.98 3.06
N ASP A 43 9.96 0.16 3.04
CA ASP A 43 9.43 1.43 2.52
C ASP A 43 9.11 1.37 1.01
N ALA A 44 9.95 0.69 0.23
CA ALA A 44 9.70 0.42 -1.18
C ALA A 44 8.45 -0.46 -1.36
N LEU A 45 8.25 -1.46 -0.49
CA LEU A 45 7.08 -2.33 -0.51
C LEU A 45 5.79 -1.57 -0.18
N ILE A 46 5.83 -0.75 0.88
CA ILE A 46 4.71 0.12 1.29
C ILE A 46 4.35 1.06 0.15
N THR A 47 5.36 1.68 -0.47
CA THR A 47 5.14 2.59 -1.60
C THR A 47 4.46 1.88 -2.78
N LYS A 48 4.85 0.64 -3.11
CA LYS A 48 4.21 -0.16 -4.16
C LYS A 48 2.76 -0.56 -3.82
N MET A 49 2.47 -0.84 -2.56
CA MET A 49 1.13 -1.20 -2.08
C MET A 49 0.17 0.01 -2.10
N VAL A 50 0.69 1.19 -1.77
CA VAL A 50 -0.07 2.44 -1.65
C VAL A 50 -0.25 3.14 -2.99
N ALA A 51 0.69 2.98 -3.92
CA ALA A 51 0.60 3.57 -5.24
C ALA A 51 -0.67 3.10 -5.97
N PRO A 52 -1.33 3.97 -6.75
CA PRO A 52 -2.45 3.57 -7.58
C PRO A 52 -2.00 2.44 -8.50
N GLN A 53 -2.52 1.24 -8.26
CA GLN A 53 -2.18 0.10 -9.10
C GLN A 53 -2.74 0.34 -10.50
N LYS A 54 -1.86 0.67 -11.45
CA LYS A 54 -2.19 0.67 -12.88
C LYS A 54 -2.27 -0.77 -13.37
N ILE A 55 -3.30 -1.49 -12.94
CA ILE A 55 -3.63 -2.80 -13.49
C ILE A 55 -4.37 -2.61 -14.81
N SER A 56 -3.96 -3.33 -15.85
CA SER A 56 -4.66 -3.30 -17.12
C SER A 56 -6.07 -3.89 -16.96
N MET A 57 -7.00 -3.54 -17.85
CA MET A 57 -8.32 -4.17 -17.87
C MET A 57 -8.21 -5.70 -18.01
N GLN A 58 -7.21 -6.18 -18.73
CA GLN A 58 -6.95 -7.61 -18.90
C GLN A 58 -6.52 -8.27 -17.58
N ASP A 59 -5.65 -7.64 -16.80
CA ASP A 59 -5.22 -8.15 -15.49
C ASP A 59 -6.38 -8.20 -14.49
N ARG A 60 -7.27 -7.21 -14.53
CA ARG A 60 -8.50 -7.19 -13.73
C ARG A 60 -9.43 -8.35 -14.06
N ILE A 61 -9.52 -8.71 -15.34
CA ILE A 61 -10.31 -9.86 -15.80
C ILE A 61 -9.66 -11.16 -15.32
N ASN A 62 -8.35 -11.32 -15.52
CA ASN A 62 -7.61 -12.51 -15.10
C ASN A 62 -7.72 -12.76 -13.58
N GLN A 63 -7.65 -11.71 -12.76
CA GLN A 63 -7.83 -11.81 -11.29
C GLN A 63 -9.27 -12.19 -10.88
N ARG A 64 -10.28 -11.91 -11.70
CA ARG A 64 -11.67 -12.31 -11.43
C ARG A 64 -11.96 -13.74 -11.87
N ILE A 65 -11.27 -14.23 -12.90
CA ILE A 65 -11.44 -15.59 -13.43
C ILE A 65 -10.71 -16.62 -12.54
N ASN A 66 -9.57 -16.25 -11.94
CA ASN A 66 -8.81 -17.12 -11.04
C ASN A 66 -9.32 -17.12 -9.57
N LYS A 67 -10.53 -16.64 -9.31
CA LYS A 67 -11.22 -16.75 -8.00
C LYS A 67 -12.20 -17.91 -8.02
#